data_AF-A0A7I9VQW1-F1
#
_entry.id   AF-A0A7I9VQW1-F1
#
_cell.length_a   1.000
_cell.length_b   1.000
_cell.length_c   1.000
_cell.angle_alpha   90.00
_cell.angle_beta   90.00
_cell.angle_gamma   90.00
#
_symmetry.space_group_name_H-M   'P 1'
#
loop_
_entity.id
_entity.type
_entity.pdbx_description
1 polymer ?
#
loop_
_entity_poly.entity_id
_entity_poly.type
_entity_poly.pdbx_seq_one_letter_code
_entity_poly.pdbx_strand_id
1 'polypeptide(L)'
;MNVRYVLPCAGLLAIGACASTSKQASESPNPTTREVASSQQASEQALKRAAESQKAATEQSQKSAEAQARVRNDQEKLRQDQETARQEQAKAEQLQLQANQESKQATQQAQQQQQRAASALSQQTQDVSKGQQVAAGLVTQVRPDEVVVQPPSGQAMRIRINDSTQVKIHGRTSTADQIQEGQQARVAYEPSVNGPTAVTISVSKAGATGDSSTGSSGSTGTGSSSSGSSGTSQPPPEQTPSQGGGRTPGY
;
A
#
# COMPACT_ATOMS: atom_id res chain seq x y z
N MET A 1 43.18 21.37 8.21
CA MET A 1 44.39 22.22 8.18
C MET A 1 43.97 23.59 7.68
N ASN A 2 43.84 24.55 8.60
CA ASN A 2 43.44 25.92 8.30
C ASN A 2 44.69 26.75 7.98
N VAL A 3 44.76 27.31 6.78
CA VAL A 3 45.80 28.29 6.43
C VAL A 3 45.14 29.66 6.35
N ARG A 4 45.34 30.45 7.42
CA ARG A 4 44.98 31.87 7.47
C ARG A 4 46.11 32.66 6.82
N TYR A 5 45.91 33.15 5.60
CA TYR A 5 46.76 34.18 5.02
C TYR A 5 46.19 35.55 5.37
N VAL A 6 46.87 36.23 6.29
CA VAL A 6 46.72 37.66 6.55
C VAL A 6 47.64 38.37 5.56
N LEU A 7 47.09 39.17 4.65
CA LEU A 7 47.88 40.06 3.81
C LEU A 7 47.64 41.50 4.27
N PRO A 8 48.64 42.16 4.88
CA PRO A 8 48.60 43.59 5.17
C PRO A 8 49.15 44.34 3.95
N CYS A 9 48.39 45.27 3.38
CA CYS A 9 48.97 46.31 2.52
C CYS A 9 48.62 47.68 3.09
N ALA A 10 49.67 48.29 3.62
CA ALA A 10 49.77 49.64 4.12
C ALA A 10 49.97 50.66 2.99
N GLY A 11 49.71 51.95 3.30
CA GLY A 11 50.07 53.14 2.50
C GLY A 11 48.94 53.57 1.56
N LEU A 12 48.14 54.62 1.81
CA LEU A 12 48.44 56.02 2.14
C LEU A 12 49.25 56.70 1.02
N LEU A 13 48.55 57.45 0.15
CA LEU A 13 49.04 58.66 -0.52
C LEU A 13 47.83 59.48 -0.99
N ALA A 14 47.43 60.44 -0.14
CA ALA A 14 46.61 61.57 -0.53
C ALA A 14 47.51 62.58 -1.25
N ILE A 15 47.20 62.90 -2.51
CA ILE A 15 47.85 63.99 -3.25
C ILE A 15 46.74 64.89 -3.78
N GLY A 16 46.77 66.15 -3.35
CA GLY A 16 45.75 67.15 -3.63
C GLY A 16 45.70 67.55 -5.10
N ALA A 17 44.51 67.97 -5.53
CA ALA A 17 44.29 68.55 -6.86
C ALA A 17 44.12 70.07 -6.73
N CYS A 18 45.06 70.77 -7.35
CA CYS A 18 45.10 72.21 -7.58
C CYS A 18 43.91 72.69 -8.40
N ALA A 19 43.30 73.79 -7.97
CA ALA A 19 42.46 74.63 -8.84
C ALA A 19 43.34 75.22 -9.94
N SER A 20 43.11 74.82 -11.20
CA SER A 20 43.80 75.39 -12.36
C SER A 20 42.80 76.07 -13.29
N THR A 21 42.93 77.38 -13.30
CA THR A 21 42.54 78.38 -14.28
C THR A 21 42.37 77.86 -15.71
N SER A 22 41.15 77.96 -16.23
CA SER A 22 40.85 77.92 -17.66
C SER A 22 41.02 79.33 -18.27
N LYS A 23 42.13 79.54 -18.99
CA LYS A 23 42.27 80.67 -19.93
C LYS A 23 42.47 80.13 -21.35
N GLN A 24 41.58 80.56 -22.24
CA GLN A 24 41.72 80.52 -23.69
C GLN A 24 43.14 80.91 -24.12
N ALA A 25 43.81 80.01 -24.84
CA ALA A 25 44.97 80.35 -25.64
C ALA A 25 44.85 79.63 -27.00
N SER A 26 44.96 80.44 -28.04
CA SER A 26 44.75 80.14 -29.44
C SER A 26 45.77 79.15 -30.01
N GLU A 27 45.34 78.50 -31.10
CA GLU A 27 46.06 77.55 -31.94
C GLU A 27 47.50 77.97 -32.32
N SER A 28 48.46 77.15 -31.89
CA SER A 28 49.66 76.82 -32.68
C SER A 28 50.10 75.39 -32.35
N PRO A 29 50.27 74.50 -33.35
CA PRO A 29 50.49 73.08 -33.14
C PRO A 29 51.96 72.81 -32.78
N ASN A 30 52.29 72.90 -31.50
CA ASN A 30 53.59 72.48 -30.98
C ASN A 30 53.59 70.94 -30.84
N PRO A 31 54.48 70.19 -31.50
CA PRO A 31 54.49 68.71 -31.52
C PRO A 31 54.51 68.07 -30.12
N THR A 32 55.14 68.73 -29.15
CA THR A 32 55.24 68.28 -27.75
C THR A 32 53.87 68.14 -27.07
N THR A 33 52.91 69.01 -27.39
CA THR A 33 51.55 68.95 -26.81
C THR A 33 50.77 67.73 -27.31
N ARG A 34 50.98 67.34 -28.58
CA ARG A 34 50.32 66.17 -29.19
C ARG A 34 50.84 64.86 -28.59
N GLU A 35 52.13 64.79 -28.30
CA GLU A 35 52.77 63.64 -27.67
C GLU A 35 52.24 63.42 -26.24
N VAL A 36 52.18 64.47 -25.43
CA VAL A 36 51.64 64.39 -24.07
C VAL A 36 50.16 63.97 -24.06
N ALA A 37 49.34 64.54 -24.95
CA ALA A 37 47.94 64.14 -25.08
C ALA A 37 47.79 62.66 -25.46
N SER A 38 48.61 62.17 -26.40
CA SER A 38 48.60 60.75 -26.79
C SER A 38 49.06 59.82 -25.67
N SER A 39 50.04 60.23 -24.86
CA SER A 39 50.51 59.47 -23.70
C SER A 39 49.47 59.42 -22.57
N GLN A 40 48.73 60.51 -22.35
CA GLN A 40 47.63 60.52 -21.38
C GLN A 40 46.51 59.59 -21.82
N GLN A 41 46.09 59.65 -23.09
CA GLN A 41 45.06 58.77 -23.63
C GLN A 41 45.47 57.28 -23.57
N ALA A 42 46.74 56.97 -23.87
CA ALA A 42 47.27 55.61 -23.74
C ALA A 42 47.22 55.11 -22.29
N SER A 43 47.52 55.99 -21.33
CA SER A 43 47.47 55.66 -19.90
C SER A 43 46.04 55.40 -19.42
N GLU A 44 45.08 56.23 -19.82
CA GLU A 44 43.66 56.00 -19.51
C GLU A 44 43.15 54.68 -20.09
N GLN A 45 43.51 54.37 -21.34
CA GLN A 45 43.13 53.10 -21.96
C GLN A 45 43.77 51.90 -21.24
N ALA A 46 45.02 52.02 -20.81
CA ALA A 46 45.69 50.98 -20.02
C ALA A 46 45.02 50.75 -18.66
N LEU A 47 44.66 51.82 -17.95
CA LEU A 47 43.93 51.74 -16.68
C LEU A 47 42.54 51.10 -16.86
N LYS A 48 41.82 51.47 -17.92
CA LYS A 48 40.53 50.87 -18.23
C LYS A 48 40.65 49.36 -18.49
N ARG A 49 41.62 48.93 -19.31
CA ARG A 49 41.87 47.51 -19.56
C ARG A 49 42.28 46.77 -18.29
N ALA A 50 43.09 47.38 -17.43
CA ALA A 50 43.47 46.80 -16.14
C ALA A 50 42.25 46.61 -15.23
N ALA A 51 41.38 47.63 -15.10
CA ALA A 51 40.15 47.54 -14.32
C ALA A 51 39.19 46.47 -14.87
N GLU A 52 39.01 46.40 -16.19
CA GLU A 52 38.20 45.36 -16.84
C GLU A 52 38.78 43.95 -16.59
N SER A 53 40.10 43.79 -16.65
CA SER A 53 40.76 42.50 -16.38
C SER A 53 40.60 42.05 -14.91
N GLN A 54 40.70 42.98 -13.95
CA GLN A 54 40.47 42.69 -12.54
C GLN A 54 39.00 42.32 -12.26
N LYS A 55 38.06 43.01 -12.92
CA LYS A 55 36.64 42.66 -12.86
C LYS A 55 36.39 41.25 -13.40
N ALA A 56 36.90 40.93 -14.58
CA ALA A 56 36.76 39.61 -15.19
C ALA A 56 37.39 38.50 -14.32
N ALA A 57 38.56 38.74 -13.73
CA ALA A 57 39.20 37.79 -12.81
C ALA A 57 38.36 37.55 -11.54
N THR A 58 37.75 38.62 -10.99
CA THR A 58 36.87 38.53 -9.82
C THR A 58 35.60 37.75 -10.13
N GLU A 59 34.94 38.02 -11.26
CA GLU A 59 33.76 37.29 -11.73
C GLU A 59 34.07 35.80 -11.94
N GLN A 60 35.22 35.48 -12.55
CA GLN A 60 35.64 34.10 -12.75
C GLN A 60 35.95 33.38 -11.42
N SER A 61 36.60 34.08 -10.48
CA SER A 61 36.83 33.56 -9.13
C SER A 61 35.51 33.26 -8.42
N GLN A 62 34.54 34.18 -8.48
CA GLN A 62 33.21 34.00 -7.89
C GLN A 62 32.48 32.80 -8.51
N LYS A 63 32.51 32.66 -9.84
CA LYS A 63 31.89 31.53 -10.55
C LYS A 63 32.51 30.20 -10.15
N SER A 64 33.84 30.14 -9.99
CA SER A 64 34.53 28.93 -9.52
C SER A 64 34.17 28.56 -8.08
N ALA A 65 34.01 29.55 -7.19
CA ALA A 65 33.59 29.33 -5.81
C ALA A 65 32.15 28.81 -5.73
N GLU A 66 31.24 29.37 -6.55
CA GLU A 66 29.86 28.89 -6.64
C GLU A 66 29.78 27.45 -7.16
N ALA A 67 30.55 27.12 -8.20
CA ALA A 67 30.60 25.75 -8.73
C ALA A 67 31.10 24.75 -7.66
N GLN A 68 32.12 25.12 -6.88
CA GLN A 68 32.60 24.29 -5.77
C GLN A 68 31.55 24.13 -4.66
N ALA A 69 30.80 25.19 -4.34
CA ALA A 69 29.71 25.11 -3.36
C ALA A 69 28.60 24.17 -3.84
N ARG A 70 28.24 24.22 -5.14
CA ARG A 70 27.27 23.30 -5.74
C ARG A 70 27.70 21.85 -5.64
N VAL A 71 28.95 21.52 -5.97
CA VAL A 71 29.48 20.15 -5.85
C VAL A 71 29.39 19.63 -4.41
N ARG A 72 29.67 20.48 -3.41
CA ARG A 72 29.53 20.08 -2.00
C ARG A 72 28.08 19.80 -1.61
N ASN A 73 27.16 20.68 -2.02
CA ASN A 73 25.73 20.48 -1.78
C ASN A 73 25.21 19.22 -2.46
N ASP A 74 25.64 18.95 -3.70
CA ASP A 74 25.26 17.75 -4.44
C ASP A 74 25.81 16.48 -3.79
N GLN A 75 27.02 16.51 -3.24
CA GLN A 75 27.59 15.38 -2.48
C GLN A 75 26.82 15.13 -1.17
N GLU A 76 26.46 16.18 -0.45
CA GLU A 76 25.66 16.05 0.77
C GLU A 76 24.27 15.48 0.46
N LYS A 77 23.63 15.98 -0.59
CA LYS A 77 22.34 15.48 -1.07
C LYS A 77 22.44 14.02 -1.50
N LEU A 78 23.47 13.64 -2.26
CA LEU A 78 23.67 12.25 -2.66
C LEU A 78 23.81 11.32 -1.44
N ARG A 79 24.53 11.76 -0.40
CA ARG A 79 24.65 11.00 0.86
C ARG A 79 23.29 10.86 1.54
N GLN A 80 22.51 11.94 1.63
CA GLN A 80 21.16 11.91 2.21
C GLN A 80 20.24 10.96 1.43
N ASP A 81 20.24 11.05 0.10
CA ASP A 81 19.43 10.20 -0.78
C ASP A 81 19.82 8.72 -0.61
N GLN A 82 21.11 8.41 -0.44
CA GLN A 82 21.58 7.05 -0.15
C GLN A 82 21.10 6.54 1.22
N GLU A 83 21.07 7.38 2.24
CA GLU A 83 20.56 7.01 3.57
C GLU A 83 19.06 6.75 3.52
N THR A 84 18.28 7.63 2.87
CA THR A 84 16.84 7.45 2.67
C THR A 84 16.55 6.16 1.88
N ALA A 85 17.27 5.91 0.79
CA ALA A 85 17.09 4.69 0.00
C ALA A 85 17.32 3.41 0.84
N ARG A 86 18.35 3.39 1.71
CA ARG A 86 18.60 2.27 2.63
C ARG A 86 17.49 2.10 3.66
N GLN A 87 16.98 3.20 4.21
CA GLN A 87 15.88 3.16 5.17
C GLN A 87 14.60 2.60 4.53
N GLU A 88 14.30 3.04 3.31
CA GLU A 88 13.15 2.55 2.55
C GLU A 88 13.29 1.06 2.21
N GLN A 89 14.47 0.61 1.79
CA GLN A 89 14.76 -0.81 1.57
C GLN A 89 14.54 -1.64 2.83
N ALA A 90 15.10 -1.23 3.97
CA ALA A 90 14.92 -1.93 5.24
C ALA A 90 13.44 -1.98 5.66
N LYS A 91 12.69 -0.90 5.45
CA LYS A 91 11.25 -0.86 5.73
C LYS A 91 10.46 -1.78 4.79
N ALA A 92 10.83 -1.83 3.51
CA ALA A 92 10.20 -2.72 2.54
C ALA A 92 10.43 -4.19 2.90
N GLU A 93 11.65 -4.56 3.30
CA GLU A 93 11.99 -5.91 3.78
C GLU A 93 11.18 -6.28 5.03
N GLN A 94 11.06 -5.35 5.99
CA GLN A 94 10.23 -5.56 7.19
C GLN A 94 8.77 -5.81 6.84
N LEU A 95 8.18 -5.00 5.96
CA LEU A 95 6.81 -5.16 5.51
C LEU A 95 6.61 -6.48 4.75
N GLN A 96 7.59 -6.91 3.95
CA GLN A 96 7.54 -8.20 3.26
C GLN A 96 7.57 -9.38 4.25
N LEU A 97 8.38 -9.28 5.31
CA LEU A 97 8.40 -10.28 6.38
C LEU A 97 7.05 -10.34 7.11
N GLN A 98 6.46 -9.18 7.44
CA GLN A 98 5.14 -9.11 8.08
C GLN A 98 4.05 -9.74 7.18
N ALA A 99 4.00 -9.34 5.90
CA ALA A 99 3.02 -9.88 4.95
C ALA A 99 3.14 -11.41 4.81
N ASN A 100 4.37 -11.94 4.82
CA ASN A 100 4.61 -13.38 4.81
C ASN A 100 4.13 -14.08 6.08
N GLN A 101 4.25 -13.46 7.25
CA GLN A 101 3.74 -14.02 8.51
C GLN A 101 2.21 -14.06 8.52
N GLU A 102 1.56 -12.96 8.14
CA GLU A 102 0.10 -12.88 8.04
C GLU A 102 -0.44 -13.87 6.99
N SER A 103 0.23 -13.98 5.84
CA SER A 103 -0.12 -14.96 4.80
C SER A 103 -0.02 -16.41 5.30
N LYS A 104 1.01 -16.75 6.08
CA LYS A 104 1.15 -18.08 6.70
C LYS A 104 0.01 -18.35 7.70
N GLN A 105 -0.35 -17.37 8.53
CA GLN A 105 -1.46 -17.51 9.48
C GLN A 105 -2.79 -17.71 8.76
N ALA A 106 -3.10 -16.87 7.76
CA ALA A 106 -4.31 -16.99 6.95
C ALA A 106 -4.37 -18.35 6.23
N THR A 107 -3.24 -18.81 5.68
CA THR A 107 -3.15 -20.12 5.01
C THR A 107 -3.42 -21.27 5.99
N GLN A 108 -2.85 -21.22 7.20
CA GLN A 108 -3.10 -22.23 8.24
C GLN A 108 -4.57 -22.27 8.65
N GLN A 109 -5.21 -21.11 8.85
CA GLN A 109 -6.63 -21.03 9.17
C GLN A 109 -7.50 -21.58 8.04
N ALA A 110 -7.20 -21.22 6.79
CA ALA A 110 -7.91 -21.73 5.62
C ALA A 110 -7.77 -23.25 5.49
N GLN A 111 -6.58 -23.81 5.69
CA GLN A 111 -6.36 -25.26 5.68
C GLN A 111 -7.17 -25.98 6.76
N GLN A 112 -7.23 -25.44 7.97
CA GLN A 112 -8.05 -26.01 9.05
C GLN A 112 -9.54 -25.99 8.70
N GLN A 113 -10.03 -24.90 8.11
CA GLN A 113 -11.42 -24.80 7.67
C GLN A 113 -11.73 -25.80 6.55
N GLN A 114 -10.82 -25.95 5.57
CA GLN A 114 -10.94 -26.94 4.50
C GLN A 114 -10.99 -28.37 5.06
N GLN A 115 -10.14 -28.72 6.03
CA GLN A 115 -10.16 -30.05 6.65
C GLN A 115 -11.46 -30.32 7.42
N ARG A 116 -12.00 -29.32 8.13
CA ARG A 116 -13.29 -29.44 8.83
C ARG A 116 -14.44 -29.59 7.83
N ALA A 117 -14.45 -28.81 6.77
CA ALA A 117 -15.46 -28.90 5.72
C ALA A 117 -15.42 -30.26 5.01
N ALA A 118 -14.22 -30.75 4.66
CA ALA A 118 -14.04 -32.08 4.07
C ALA A 118 -14.52 -33.21 5.00
N SER A 119 -14.25 -33.10 6.31
CA SER A 119 -14.73 -34.07 7.30
C SER A 119 -16.25 -34.05 7.44
N ALA A 120 -16.86 -32.85 7.48
CA ALA A 120 -18.31 -32.70 7.53
C ALA A 120 -18.99 -33.26 6.26
N LEU A 121 -18.42 -33.01 5.08
CA LEU A 121 -18.90 -33.55 3.82
C LEU A 121 -18.79 -35.09 3.77
N SER A 122 -17.71 -35.64 4.33
CA SER A 122 -17.52 -37.10 4.43
C SER A 122 -18.59 -37.75 5.31
N GLN A 123 -18.95 -37.12 6.44
CA GLN A 123 -20.05 -37.58 7.29
C GLN A 123 -21.39 -37.53 6.56
N GLN A 124 -21.68 -36.42 5.88
CA GLN A 124 -22.90 -36.29 5.08
C GLN A 124 -22.96 -37.34 3.96
N THR A 125 -21.84 -37.65 3.31
CA THR A 125 -21.78 -38.67 2.26
C THR A 125 -22.04 -40.07 2.81
N GLN A 126 -21.59 -40.37 4.04
CA GLN A 126 -21.93 -41.63 4.71
C GLN A 126 -23.41 -41.73 5.04
N ASP A 127 -24.05 -40.63 5.47
CA ASP A 127 -25.49 -40.61 5.74
C ASP A 127 -26.30 -40.85 4.45
N VAL A 128 -25.90 -40.23 3.33
CA VAL A 128 -26.53 -40.47 2.02
C VAL A 128 -26.29 -41.90 1.53
N SER A 129 -25.11 -42.47 1.75
CA SER A 129 -24.77 -43.85 1.34
C SER A 129 -25.59 -44.91 2.08
N LYS A 130 -26.11 -44.60 3.27
CA LYS A 130 -27.04 -45.46 4.02
C LYS A 130 -28.49 -45.37 3.50
N GLY A 131 -28.74 -44.61 2.44
CA GLY A 131 -30.08 -44.39 1.91
C GLY A 131 -30.93 -43.45 2.79
N GLN A 132 -30.32 -42.78 3.76
CA GLN A 132 -31.01 -41.86 4.66
C GLN A 132 -31.07 -40.48 4.03
N GLN A 133 -32.27 -39.93 3.93
CA GLN A 133 -32.51 -38.56 3.48
C GLN A 133 -32.84 -37.69 4.67
N VAL A 134 -32.49 -36.40 4.60
CA VAL A 134 -32.73 -35.47 5.71
C VAL A 134 -33.68 -34.37 5.26
N ALA A 135 -34.79 -34.21 5.97
CA ALA A 135 -35.71 -33.08 5.83
C ALA A 135 -35.56 -32.16 7.04
N ALA A 136 -35.46 -30.85 6.80
CA ALA A 136 -35.50 -29.84 7.86
C ALA A 136 -36.66 -28.88 7.61
N GLY A 137 -37.43 -28.58 8.64
CA GLY A 137 -38.62 -27.73 8.51
C GLY A 137 -39.32 -27.44 9.82
N LEU A 138 -40.44 -26.75 9.75
CA LEU A 138 -41.32 -26.50 10.89
C LEU A 138 -42.24 -27.69 11.09
N VAL A 139 -42.41 -28.13 12.32
CA VAL A 139 -43.40 -29.15 12.68
C VAL A 139 -44.76 -28.50 12.65
N THR A 140 -45.64 -28.91 11.73
CA THR A 140 -47.00 -28.36 11.61
C THR A 140 -48.04 -29.22 12.30
N GLN A 141 -47.74 -30.52 12.49
CA GLN A 141 -48.62 -31.45 13.19
C GLN A 141 -47.80 -32.59 13.82
N VAL A 142 -48.17 -32.98 15.04
CA VAL A 142 -47.56 -34.11 15.76
C VAL A 142 -48.63 -35.12 16.14
N ARG A 143 -48.37 -36.40 15.86
CA ARG A 143 -49.13 -37.55 16.35
C ARG A 143 -48.17 -38.63 16.86
N PRO A 144 -48.65 -39.62 17.63
CA PRO A 144 -47.77 -40.68 18.17
C PRO A 144 -47.04 -41.49 17.09
N ASP A 145 -47.66 -41.68 15.92
CA ASP A 145 -47.16 -42.50 14.81
C ASP A 145 -46.78 -41.71 13.55
N GLU A 146 -47.04 -40.40 13.53
CA GLU A 146 -46.70 -39.54 12.39
C GLU A 146 -46.32 -38.11 12.83
N VAL A 147 -45.32 -37.53 12.17
CA VAL A 147 -45.00 -36.12 12.27
C VAL A 147 -45.09 -35.47 10.89
N VAL A 148 -45.73 -34.31 10.83
CA VAL A 148 -45.80 -33.51 9.61
C VAL A 148 -44.82 -32.36 9.73
N VAL A 149 -43.83 -32.36 8.84
CA VAL A 149 -42.80 -31.33 8.76
C VAL A 149 -42.98 -30.56 7.47
N GLN A 150 -43.07 -29.23 7.57
CA GLN A 150 -43.12 -28.32 6.43
C GLN A 150 -41.72 -27.72 6.19
N PRO A 151 -40.99 -28.18 5.16
CA PRO A 151 -39.74 -27.56 4.77
C PRO A 151 -39.98 -26.13 4.27
N PRO A 152 -38.98 -25.24 4.33
CA PRO A 152 -39.09 -23.89 3.77
C PRO A 152 -39.33 -23.89 2.25
N SER A 153 -39.04 -25.00 1.56
CA SER A 153 -39.33 -25.18 0.13
C SER A 153 -40.82 -25.41 -0.18
N GLY A 154 -41.68 -25.54 0.83
CA GLY A 154 -43.13 -25.43 0.66
C GLY A 154 -43.93 -26.65 1.11
N GLN A 155 -43.83 -27.78 0.41
CA GLN A 155 -44.80 -28.88 0.60
C GLN A 155 -44.60 -29.60 1.94
N ALA A 156 -45.66 -29.63 2.76
CA ALA A 156 -45.67 -30.38 4.00
C ALA A 156 -45.49 -31.88 3.74
N MET A 157 -44.57 -32.49 4.47
CA MET A 157 -44.19 -33.89 4.35
C MET A 157 -44.60 -34.63 5.62
N ARG A 158 -45.34 -35.72 5.44
CA ARG A 158 -45.74 -36.61 6.52
C ARG A 158 -44.74 -37.75 6.64
N ILE A 159 -44.15 -37.90 7.82
CA ILE A 159 -43.12 -38.89 8.09
C ILE A 159 -43.62 -39.79 9.22
N ARG A 160 -43.54 -41.11 9.00
CA ARG A 160 -44.01 -42.10 9.98
C ARG A 160 -42.99 -42.30 11.09
N ILE A 161 -43.45 -42.39 12.33
CA ILE A 161 -42.66 -42.68 13.52
C ILE A 161 -42.93 -44.13 13.90
N ASN A 162 -41.88 -44.87 14.26
CA ASN A 162 -41.99 -46.23 14.77
C ASN A 162 -41.15 -46.38 16.05
N ASP A 163 -41.19 -47.56 16.65
CA ASP A 163 -40.48 -47.84 17.90
C ASP A 163 -38.94 -47.75 17.76
N SER A 164 -38.42 -47.81 16.53
CA SER A 164 -37.00 -47.65 16.23
C SER A 164 -36.57 -46.20 15.98
N THR A 165 -37.52 -45.26 15.88
CA THR A 165 -37.22 -43.84 15.63
C THR A 165 -36.58 -43.22 16.87
N GLN A 166 -35.35 -42.71 16.73
CA GLN A 166 -34.69 -41.99 17.82
C GLN A 166 -35.13 -40.52 17.82
N VAL A 167 -35.86 -40.09 18.86
CA VAL A 167 -36.27 -38.69 19.04
C VAL A 167 -35.32 -37.98 20.00
N LYS A 168 -34.80 -36.82 19.58
CA LYS A 168 -33.92 -35.95 20.37
C LYS A 168 -34.50 -34.53 20.42
N ILE A 169 -34.81 -34.05 21.61
CA ILE A 169 -35.26 -32.67 21.83
C ILE A 169 -34.15 -31.94 22.58
N HIS A 170 -33.62 -30.87 21.99
CA HIS A 170 -32.46 -30.14 22.54
C HIS A 170 -31.26 -31.06 22.86
N GLY A 171 -31.03 -32.07 22.02
CA GLY A 171 -29.94 -33.03 22.16
C GLY A 171 -30.15 -34.13 23.22
N ARG A 172 -31.27 -34.13 23.94
CA ARG A 172 -31.63 -35.19 24.90
C ARG A 172 -32.61 -36.17 24.27
N THR A 173 -32.45 -37.46 24.52
CA THR A 173 -33.41 -38.48 24.09
C THR A 173 -34.77 -38.20 24.73
N SER A 174 -35.81 -38.12 23.91
CA SER A 174 -37.18 -37.76 24.28
C SER A 174 -38.18 -38.65 23.53
N THR A 175 -39.48 -38.44 23.72
CA THR A 175 -40.55 -39.12 22.99
C THR A 175 -41.21 -38.18 21.97
N ALA A 176 -41.95 -38.75 21.01
CA ALA A 176 -42.65 -37.98 19.98
C ALA A 176 -43.70 -37.02 20.57
N ASP A 177 -44.36 -37.40 21.66
CA ASP A 177 -45.40 -36.58 22.32
C ASP A 177 -44.87 -35.27 22.92
N GLN A 178 -43.55 -35.18 23.13
CA GLN A 178 -42.89 -33.99 23.64
C GLN A 178 -42.56 -32.97 22.54
N ILE A 179 -42.69 -33.37 21.27
CA ILE A 179 -42.50 -32.48 20.13
C ILE A 179 -43.70 -31.54 20.07
N GLN A 180 -43.43 -30.24 20.00
CA GLN A 180 -44.48 -29.24 19.89
C GLN A 180 -44.60 -28.74 18.45
N GLU A 181 -45.83 -28.47 18.03
CA GLU A 181 -46.09 -27.77 16.78
C GLU A 181 -45.44 -26.38 16.79
N GLY A 182 -44.99 -25.93 15.63
CA GLY A 182 -44.22 -24.70 15.46
C GLY A 182 -42.73 -24.83 15.81
N GLN A 183 -42.25 -25.97 16.32
CA GLN A 183 -40.81 -26.19 16.53
C GLN A 183 -40.08 -26.51 15.22
N GLN A 184 -38.77 -26.26 15.17
CA GLN A 184 -37.96 -26.59 14.01
C GLN A 184 -37.38 -27.99 14.19
N ALA A 185 -37.66 -28.89 13.26
CA ALA A 185 -37.20 -30.27 13.32
C ALA A 185 -36.32 -30.60 12.11
N ARG A 186 -35.28 -31.41 12.37
CA ARG A 186 -34.47 -32.08 11.36
C ARG A 186 -34.72 -33.58 11.49
N VAL A 187 -35.31 -34.16 10.45
CA VAL A 187 -35.72 -35.56 10.41
C VAL A 187 -34.86 -36.29 9.38
N ALA A 188 -34.09 -37.27 9.84
CA ALA A 188 -33.48 -38.27 8.98
C ALA A 188 -34.52 -39.37 8.76
N TYR A 189 -34.83 -39.68 7.50
CA TYR A 189 -35.83 -40.66 7.11
C TYR A 189 -35.30 -41.59 6.01
N GLU A 190 -35.82 -42.80 6.00
CA GLU A 190 -35.60 -43.75 4.92
C GLU A 190 -36.88 -43.82 4.05
N PRO A 191 -36.76 -43.70 2.72
CA PRO A 191 -37.90 -43.88 1.84
C PRO A 191 -38.33 -45.35 1.86
N SER A 192 -39.57 -45.62 2.26
CA SER A 192 -40.16 -46.98 2.23
C SER A 192 -41.36 -47.03 1.28
N VAL A 193 -41.77 -48.25 0.91
CA VAL A 193 -42.97 -48.49 0.07
C VAL A 193 -44.24 -47.91 0.70
N ASN A 194 -44.28 -47.79 2.03
CA ASN A 194 -45.42 -47.29 2.79
C ASN A 194 -45.26 -45.81 3.22
N GLY A 195 -44.38 -45.07 2.54
CA GLY A 195 -44.04 -43.68 2.85
C GLY A 195 -42.70 -43.53 3.60
N PRO A 196 -42.22 -42.28 3.81
CA PRO A 196 -40.97 -42.04 4.50
C PRO A 196 -41.09 -42.42 5.99
N THR A 197 -40.15 -43.21 6.49
CA THR A 197 -40.08 -43.63 7.89
C THR A 197 -38.92 -42.93 8.59
N ALA A 198 -39.18 -42.26 9.71
CA ALA A 198 -38.18 -41.55 10.47
C ALA A 198 -37.20 -42.52 11.15
N VAL A 199 -35.91 -42.30 10.94
CA VAL A 199 -34.83 -42.97 11.67
C VAL A 199 -34.43 -42.12 12.87
N THR A 200 -34.30 -40.80 12.69
CA THR A 200 -33.92 -39.88 13.76
C THR A 200 -34.65 -38.55 13.60
N ILE A 201 -35.25 -38.07 14.67
CA ILE A 201 -35.92 -36.76 14.72
C ILE A 201 -35.15 -35.90 15.73
N SER A 202 -34.59 -34.78 15.28
CA SER A 202 -33.92 -33.80 16.15
C SER A 202 -34.66 -32.48 16.14
N VAL A 203 -35.10 -32.01 17.30
CA VAL A 203 -35.94 -30.80 17.43
C VAL A 203 -35.20 -29.70 18.17
N SER A 204 -35.21 -28.49 17.59
CA SER A 204 -34.69 -27.26 18.17
C SER A 204 -35.82 -26.22 18.32
N LYS A 205 -35.67 -25.34 19.31
CA LYS A 205 -36.66 -24.28 19.57
C LYS A 205 -36.71 -23.35 18.35
N ALA A 206 -37.89 -23.16 17.77
CA ALA A 206 -38.06 -22.19 16.69
C ALA A 206 -37.67 -20.81 17.20
N GLY A 207 -36.70 -20.18 16.51
CA GLY A 207 -36.03 -18.95 16.95
C GLY A 207 -34.57 -19.15 17.39
N ALA A 208 -34.11 -20.39 17.58
CA ALA A 208 -32.68 -20.70 17.64
C ALA A 208 -32.14 -20.97 16.22
N THR A 209 -32.43 -20.07 15.29
CA THR A 209 -31.79 -20.08 13.97
C THR A 209 -30.34 -19.68 14.19
N GLY A 210 -29.47 -20.67 14.31
CA GLY A 210 -28.05 -20.63 13.98
C GLY A 210 -27.35 -19.27 14.07
N ASP A 211 -27.24 -18.68 15.26
CA ASP A 211 -26.05 -17.92 15.59
C ASP A 211 -25.00 -18.90 16.11
N SER A 212 -24.47 -19.69 15.18
CA SER A 212 -23.15 -20.31 15.33
C SER A 212 -22.12 -19.42 14.63
N SER A 213 -22.30 -18.10 14.68
CA SER A 213 -21.19 -17.19 14.50
C SER A 213 -20.30 -17.31 15.74
N THR A 214 -19.20 -18.02 15.55
CA THR A 214 -17.88 -17.55 15.96
C THR A 214 -17.90 -16.48 17.06
N GLY A 215 -17.94 -16.91 18.31
CA GLY A 215 -17.61 -16.06 19.45
C GLY A 215 -16.17 -15.57 19.29
N SER A 216 -16.02 -14.33 18.83
CA SER A 216 -14.80 -13.54 18.94
C SER A 216 -15.12 -12.33 19.82
N SER A 217 -15.27 -12.60 21.11
CA SER A 217 -15.32 -11.58 22.15
C SER A 217 -13.92 -10.98 22.34
N GLY A 218 -13.84 -9.65 22.18
CA GLY A 218 -12.83 -8.83 22.84
C GLY A 218 -11.59 -8.48 22.01
N SER A 219 -11.64 -7.33 21.35
CA SER A 219 -10.52 -6.41 21.38
C SER A 219 -10.99 -5.00 21.05
N THR A 220 -11.27 -4.25 22.11
CA THR A 220 -11.27 -2.79 22.11
C THR A 220 -9.85 -2.34 21.75
N GLY A 221 -9.67 -1.81 20.55
CA GLY A 221 -8.39 -1.36 20.02
C GLY A 221 -8.51 0.04 19.44
N THR A 222 -8.34 1.01 20.31
CA THR A 222 -8.20 2.45 20.08
C THR A 222 -7.09 2.77 19.07
N GLY A 223 -7.32 3.75 18.20
CA GLY A 223 -6.27 4.66 17.75
C GLY A 223 -5.86 4.56 16.28
N SER A 224 -6.16 5.65 15.56
CA SER A 224 -5.18 6.48 14.84
C SER A 224 -5.61 6.84 13.43
N SER A 225 -6.07 8.09 13.34
CA SER A 225 -6.08 8.92 12.15
C SER A 225 -4.75 8.86 11.38
N SER A 226 -4.83 8.54 10.08
CA SER A 226 -3.89 9.02 9.05
C SER A 226 -4.73 9.25 7.79
N SER A 227 -5.12 10.48 7.45
CA SER A 227 -4.32 11.53 6.79
C SER A 227 -3.49 11.02 5.61
N GLY A 228 -4.07 11.14 4.42
CA GLY A 228 -3.35 11.40 3.17
C GLY A 228 -2.82 10.18 2.41
N SER A 229 -3.40 9.90 1.26
CA SER A 229 -2.58 9.72 0.07
C SER A 229 -3.39 9.95 -1.20
N SER A 230 -2.98 10.98 -1.92
CA SER A 230 -3.33 11.33 -3.29
C SER A 230 -3.20 10.13 -4.22
N GLY A 231 -4.29 9.83 -4.93
CA GLY A 231 -4.30 8.86 -6.02
C GLY A 231 -3.42 9.31 -7.17
N THR A 232 -2.20 8.78 -7.19
CA THR A 232 -1.28 8.85 -8.32
C THR A 232 -1.79 7.91 -9.42
N SER A 233 -2.02 8.48 -10.59
CA SER A 233 -2.41 7.77 -11.80
C SER A 233 -1.39 6.69 -12.15
N GLN A 234 -1.89 5.46 -12.22
CA GLN A 234 -1.20 4.28 -12.72
C GLN A 234 -0.91 4.45 -14.23
N PRO A 235 0.35 4.49 -14.69
CA PRO A 235 0.64 4.38 -16.11
C PRO A 235 0.38 2.93 -16.58
N PRO A 236 -0.13 2.72 -17.81
CA PRO A 236 -0.35 1.41 -18.38
C PRO A 236 0.99 0.69 -18.68
N PRO A 237 1.03 -0.66 -18.65
CA PRO A 237 2.22 -1.42 -18.99
C PRO A 237 2.55 -1.26 -20.49
N GLU A 238 3.74 -0.72 -20.78
CA GLU A 238 4.31 -0.77 -22.12
C GLU A 238 4.54 -2.22 -22.54
N GLN A 239 3.85 -2.59 -23.60
CA GLN A 239 4.05 -3.84 -24.32
C GLN A 239 5.45 -3.81 -24.94
N THR A 240 6.26 -4.81 -24.63
CA THR A 240 7.49 -5.10 -25.38
C THR A 240 7.11 -5.76 -26.69
N PRO A 241 7.37 -5.16 -27.87
CA PRO A 241 7.28 -5.88 -29.12
C PRO A 241 8.46 -6.85 -29.24
N SER A 242 8.09 -8.12 -29.22
CA SER A 242 8.88 -9.26 -29.66
C SER A 242 9.38 -9.08 -31.11
N GLN A 243 10.63 -9.51 -31.31
CA GLN A 243 11.20 -10.12 -32.53
C GLN A 243 10.80 -9.59 -33.91
N GLY A 244 11.78 -9.01 -34.60
CA GLY A 244 11.80 -8.90 -36.05
C GLY A 244 13.23 -9.05 -36.57
N GLY A 245 13.62 -10.29 -36.88
CA GLY A 245 14.91 -10.59 -37.50
C GLY A 245 14.99 -10.00 -38.91
N GLY A 246 16.08 -9.31 -39.19
CA GLY A 246 16.39 -8.76 -40.51
C GLY A 246 17.90 -8.72 -40.73
N ARG A 247 18.51 -9.90 -40.86
CA ARG A 247 19.85 -10.05 -41.45
C ARG A 247 19.69 -10.50 -42.89
N THR A 248 19.78 -9.58 -43.82
CA THR A 248 20.10 -9.86 -45.22
C THR A 248 21.57 -9.50 -45.46
N PRO A 249 22.43 -10.43 -45.92
CA PRO A 249 23.68 -10.08 -46.56
C PRO A 249 23.41 -9.88 -48.05
N GLY A 250 23.91 -8.78 -48.62
CA GLY A 250 23.80 -8.49 -50.03
C GLY A 250 25.01 -7.73 -50.55
N TYR A 251 25.90 -8.50 -51.18
CA TYR A 251 26.96 -8.18 -52.15
C TYR A 251 28.04 -7.14 -51.80
#